data_AF-A0A1C5W6G3-F1
#
_entry.id   AF-A0A1C5W6G3-F1
#
_cell.length_a   1.000
_cell.length_b   1.000
_cell.length_c   1.000
_cell.angle_alpha   90.00
_cell.angle_beta   90.00
_cell.angle_gamma   90.00
#
_symmetry.space_group_name_H-M   'P 1'
#
loop_
_entity.id
_entity.type
_entity.pdbx_description
1 polymer ?
#
loop_
_entity_poly.entity_id
_entity_poly.type
_entity_poly.pdbx_seq_one_letter_code
_entity_poly.pdbx_strand_id
1 'polypeptide(L)'
;MKTYYDITVDLYDLYPLKKIEAQQNNIGRGARITLTAGGLVLGLDGESVTMWAKKPDGTVSYLSCSVVDGKIQADFTSQMLAVPGDVQVELRLVNGEENITTPIFSVHVRKSNIDDSAAESTNEFTALASMVAEVNEMKKTALKGDPGEAATLEIGTVEASEPGSAPSVTNSGTAQEAILNFILPRGQTGPEGPAGQTQIHFSAAAEFPAAGNSTMLYVDNTVSPAIIYTWTGNAYVQASADISTVMAMLATPYDPDQDYTAGQYVTYNKQYWKFTATKSAGAWDVSKAVATNVGTELSSVNANNDIKSIQLYLGYCVVYKRNGIVTIVGDSSDYQLEAGKYIALTTLPEGYRPPKTMYIPVNNLGGTTAIFGRVESNGIISLYATGVTSYWAYSFSFVQMY
;
A
#
# COMPACT_ATOMS: atom_id res chain seq x y z
N MET A 1 13.08 74.82 5.64
CA MET A 1 13.14 76.02 6.51
C MET A 1 13.57 75.56 7.89
N LYS A 2 14.54 76.24 8.53
CA LYS A 2 14.95 75.93 9.91
C LYS A 2 14.60 77.08 10.85
N THR A 3 14.18 76.74 12.06
CA THR A 3 13.84 77.67 13.13
C THR A 3 14.56 77.25 14.40
N TYR A 4 15.11 78.22 15.13
CA TYR A 4 15.89 77.99 16.34
C TYR A 4 15.22 78.63 17.54
N TYR A 5 15.17 77.92 18.65
CA TYR A 5 14.81 78.47 19.95
C TYR A 5 16.05 79.02 20.63
N ASP A 6 16.09 80.34 20.87
CA ASP A 6 17.16 80.97 21.64
C ASP A 6 16.98 80.65 23.13
N ILE A 7 18.00 80.03 23.74
CA ILE A 7 18.06 79.76 25.18
C ILE A 7 19.41 80.18 25.77
N THR A 8 19.42 80.49 27.06
CA THR A 8 20.65 80.71 27.82
C THR A 8 20.83 79.58 28.83
N VAL A 9 22.01 78.95 28.81
CA VAL A 9 22.40 77.90 29.75
C VAL A 9 23.58 78.41 30.54
N ASP A 10 23.43 78.50 31.86
CA ASP A 10 24.51 78.90 32.77
C ASP A 10 25.18 77.64 33.35
N LEU A 11 26.51 77.64 33.43
CA LEU A 11 27.27 76.52 33.98
C LEU A 11 27.13 76.37 35.51
N TYR A 12 26.79 77.45 36.22
CA TYR A 12 26.67 77.46 37.68
C TYR A 12 25.22 77.56 38.18
N ASP A 13 24.30 77.99 37.33
CA ASP A 13 22.88 78.11 37.67
C ASP A 13 22.01 77.07 36.93
N LEU A 14 21.64 76.02 37.65
CA LEU A 14 20.85 74.91 37.14
C LEU A 14 19.35 75.24 37.03
N TYR A 15 18.83 76.20 37.81
CA TYR A 15 17.38 76.38 37.98
C TYR A 15 16.88 77.78 37.62
N PRO A 16 15.74 77.91 36.92
CA PRO A 16 14.87 76.83 36.46
C PRO A 16 15.45 76.07 35.24
N LEU A 17 15.23 74.75 35.22
CA LEU A 17 15.61 73.90 34.09
C LEU A 17 15.01 74.45 32.79
N LYS A 18 15.86 74.74 31.81
CA LYS A 18 15.40 75.26 30.52
C LYS A 18 14.65 74.17 29.76
N LYS A 19 13.51 74.54 29.18
CA LYS A 19 12.64 73.64 28.43
C LYS A 19 12.41 74.20 27.02
N ILE A 20 12.65 73.39 26.00
CA ILE A 20 12.39 73.70 24.59
C ILE A 20 11.27 72.79 24.09
N GLU A 21 10.35 73.32 23.28
CA GLU A 21 9.27 72.52 22.68
C GLU A 21 9.62 72.14 21.24
N ALA A 22 9.51 70.84 20.93
CA ALA A 22 9.71 70.28 19.61
C ALA A 22 8.57 69.34 19.20
N GLN A 23 8.38 69.15 17.90
CA GLN A 23 7.40 68.21 17.35
C GLN A 23 8.15 66.96 16.86
N GLN A 24 7.61 65.77 17.13
CA GLN A 24 8.20 64.50 16.71
C GLN A 24 8.51 64.51 15.21
N ASN A 25 9.70 64.03 14.84
CA ASN A 25 10.24 63.97 13.47
C ASN A 25 10.36 65.32 12.72
N ASN A 26 10.14 66.46 13.37
CA ASN A 26 10.25 67.78 12.73
C ASN A 26 11.68 68.32 12.77
N ILE A 27 12.50 67.95 11.79
CA ILE A 27 13.90 68.39 11.64
C ILE A 27 14.09 69.86 11.21
N GLY A 28 12.98 70.60 11.04
CA GLY A 28 13.01 72.06 10.86
C GLY A 28 13.22 72.84 12.16
N ARG A 29 13.39 72.15 13.30
CA ARG A 29 13.60 72.72 14.63
C ARG A 29 15.05 72.56 15.11
N GLY A 30 15.51 73.51 15.91
CA GLY A 30 16.79 73.45 16.62
C GLY A 30 16.82 74.41 17.79
N ALA A 31 17.95 74.46 18.48
CA ALA A 31 18.21 75.41 19.55
C ALA A 31 19.43 76.27 19.23
N ARG A 32 19.38 77.53 19.66
CA ARG A 32 20.53 78.43 19.65
C ARG A 32 20.85 78.80 21.10
N ILE A 33 21.99 78.31 21.59
CA ILE A 33 22.34 78.36 23.00
C ILE A 33 23.41 79.42 23.23
N THR A 34 23.11 80.37 24.12
CA THR A 34 24.12 81.26 24.72
C THR A 34 24.61 80.63 26.01
N LEU A 35 25.91 80.40 26.11
CA LEU A 35 26.52 79.82 27.31
C LEU A 35 26.98 80.93 28.25
N THR A 36 26.65 80.81 29.54
CA THR A 36 27.11 81.74 30.57
C THR A 36 27.75 80.99 31.74
N ALA A 37 28.57 81.67 32.54
CA ALA A 37 29.07 81.15 33.80
C ALA A 37 28.91 82.23 34.88
N GLY A 38 27.96 82.05 35.79
CA GLY A 38 27.63 83.06 36.79
C GLY A 38 27.10 84.35 36.17
N GLY A 39 26.40 84.25 35.04
CA GLY A 39 25.83 85.38 34.30
C GLY A 39 26.77 86.04 33.28
N LEU A 40 28.06 85.70 33.26
CA LEU A 40 29.00 86.20 32.24
C LEU A 40 28.92 85.33 30.98
N VAL A 41 28.74 85.95 29.81
CA VAL A 41 28.73 85.24 28.52
C VAL A 41 30.12 84.66 28.23
N LEU A 42 30.16 83.36 27.97
CA LEU A 42 31.38 82.67 27.56
C LEU A 42 31.58 82.81 26.07
N GLY A 43 32.78 83.25 25.67
CA GLY A 43 33.24 83.16 24.29
C GLY A 43 33.55 81.72 23.91
N LEU A 44 33.28 81.38 22.65
CA LEU A 44 33.64 80.09 22.06
C LEU A 44 34.73 80.36 21.03
N ASP A 45 35.94 79.89 21.31
CA ASP A 45 37.15 80.07 20.50
C ASP A 45 37.83 78.72 20.24
N GLY A 46 37.32 78.00 19.24
CA GLY A 46 37.89 76.75 18.76
C GLY A 46 37.38 75.47 19.46
N GLU A 47 36.45 75.55 20.41
CA GLU A 47 35.86 74.36 21.04
C GLU A 47 35.04 73.52 20.05
N SER A 48 35.22 72.20 20.10
CA SER A 48 34.28 71.25 19.51
C SER A 48 33.09 71.07 20.46
N VAL A 49 31.88 71.36 19.96
CA VAL A 49 30.65 71.23 20.75
C VAL A 49 29.85 70.03 20.29
N THR A 50 29.53 69.15 21.24
CA THR A 50 28.72 67.95 21.01
C THR A 50 27.55 67.93 21.96
N MET A 51 26.41 67.44 21.48
CA MET A 51 25.15 67.36 22.20
C MET A 51 24.79 65.91 22.42
N TRP A 52 24.61 65.55 23.69
CA TRP A 52 24.10 64.25 24.13
C TRP A 52 22.62 64.42 24.47
N ALA A 53 21.76 63.74 23.73
CA ALA A 53 20.33 63.81 23.90
C ALA A 53 19.78 62.43 24.29
N LYS A 54 19.48 62.24 25.58
CA LYS A 54 18.89 61.01 26.12
C LYS A 54 17.37 61.07 26.03
N LYS A 55 16.80 60.13 25.27
CA LYS A 55 15.36 60.05 25.02
C LYS A 55 14.62 59.35 26.17
N PRO A 56 13.28 59.49 26.25
CA PRO A 56 12.48 58.81 27.28
C PRO A 56 12.61 57.29 27.31
N ASP A 57 12.91 56.66 26.16
CA ASP A 57 13.15 55.22 26.05
C ASP A 57 14.55 54.77 26.51
N GLY A 58 15.38 55.72 26.97
CA GLY A 58 16.75 55.49 27.43
C GLY A 58 17.80 55.53 26.32
N THR A 59 17.42 55.57 25.04
CA THR A 59 18.38 55.61 23.94
C THR A 59 18.94 57.03 23.74
N VAL A 60 20.22 57.13 23.39
CA VAL A 60 20.94 58.41 23.29
C VAL A 60 21.20 58.76 21.84
N SER A 61 20.99 60.02 21.47
CA SER A 61 21.45 60.60 20.21
C SER A 61 22.66 61.49 20.48
N TYR A 62 23.73 61.28 19.70
CA TYR A 62 24.98 62.03 19.78
C TYR A 62 25.09 62.91 18.53
N LEU A 63 25.13 64.23 18.73
CA LEU A 63 25.05 65.20 17.64
C LEU A 63 26.18 66.23 17.73
N SER A 64 26.82 66.55 16.61
CA SER A 64 27.72 67.70 16.56
C SER A 64 26.90 68.99 16.49
N CYS A 65 27.38 70.04 17.16
CA CYS A 65 26.82 71.38 17.09
C CYS A 65 27.79 72.31 16.36
N SER A 66 27.25 73.32 15.68
CA SER A 66 28.05 74.39 15.09
C SER A 66 28.04 75.62 16.00
N VAL A 67 29.03 76.50 15.85
CA VAL A 67 29.03 77.81 16.51
C VAL A 67 28.77 78.87 15.45
N VAL A 68 27.73 79.68 15.66
CA VAL A 68 27.32 80.76 14.76
C VAL A 68 27.06 82.00 15.59
N ASP A 69 27.71 83.12 15.24
CA ASP A 69 27.61 84.40 15.95
C ASP A 69 27.90 84.30 17.47
N GLY A 70 28.89 83.48 17.85
CA GLY A 70 29.27 83.26 19.24
C GLY A 70 28.26 82.44 20.07
N LYS A 71 27.26 81.83 19.42
CA LYS A 71 26.27 80.94 20.06
C LYS A 71 26.36 79.53 19.49
N ILE A 72 26.03 78.54 20.32
CA ILE A 72 25.97 77.14 19.91
C ILE A 72 24.67 76.93 19.14
N GLN A 73 24.74 76.50 17.90
CA GLN A 73 23.60 76.11 17.09
C GLN A 73 23.49 74.58 17.08
N ALA A 74 22.45 74.07 17.73
CA ALA A 74 22.14 72.65 17.82
C ALA A 74 20.95 72.33 16.88
N ASP A 75 21.22 71.55 15.84
CA ASP A 75 20.19 71.06 14.93
C ASP A 75 19.55 69.78 15.47
N PHE A 76 18.22 69.75 15.58
CA PHE A 76 17.53 68.53 16.00
C PHE A 76 17.36 67.58 14.83
N THR A 77 17.59 66.29 15.07
CA THR A 77 17.48 65.23 14.06
C THR A 77 16.23 64.40 14.27
N SER A 78 15.78 63.69 13.23
CA SER A 78 14.66 62.76 13.34
C SER A 78 14.88 61.73 14.44
N GLN A 79 16.12 61.27 14.61
CA GLN A 79 16.48 60.31 15.66
C GLN A 79 16.38 60.89 17.07
N MET A 80 16.78 62.16 17.27
CA MET A 80 16.64 62.84 18.57
C MET A 80 15.17 63.06 18.91
N LEU A 81 14.34 63.40 17.91
CA LEU A 81 12.91 63.68 18.06
C LEU A 81 12.01 62.46 17.83
N ALA A 82 12.57 61.24 17.80
CA ALA A 82 11.83 60.04 17.40
C ALA A 82 10.80 59.60 18.45
N VAL A 83 11.06 59.84 19.74
CA VAL A 83 10.25 59.35 20.85
C VAL A 83 9.58 60.53 21.56
N PRO A 84 8.23 60.59 21.63
CA PRO A 84 7.54 61.65 22.37
C PRO A 84 7.86 61.61 23.86
N GLY A 85 7.97 62.80 24.48
CA GLY A 85 8.32 62.98 25.88
C GLY A 85 9.54 63.91 26.07
N ASP A 86 10.05 63.98 27.29
CA ASP A 86 11.18 64.85 27.63
C ASP A 86 12.52 64.20 27.28
N VAL A 87 13.23 64.80 26.32
CA VAL A 87 14.60 64.46 25.95
C VAL A 87 15.54 65.28 26.83
N GLN A 88 16.36 64.61 27.62
CA GLN A 88 17.36 65.24 28.49
C GLN A 88 18.62 65.53 27.68
N VAL A 89 19.04 66.78 27.63
CA VAL A 89 20.14 67.25 26.79
C VAL A 89 21.27 67.82 27.64
N GLU A 90 22.48 67.38 27.33
CA GLU A 90 23.73 67.87 27.90
C GLU A 90 24.69 68.23 26.76
N LEU A 91 25.31 69.41 26.83
CA LEU A 91 26.34 69.81 25.87
C LEU A 91 27.72 69.52 26.48
N ARG A 92 28.64 69.05 25.64
CA ARG A 92 30.05 68.88 25.95
C ARG A 92 30.87 69.73 25.01
N LEU A 93 31.70 70.59 25.58
CA LEU A 93 32.67 71.43 24.90
C LEU A 93 34.06 70.84 25.13
N VAL A 94 34.84 70.67 24.06
CA VAL A 94 36.18 70.09 24.10
C VAL A 94 37.16 71.00 23.37
N ASN A 95 38.28 71.34 24.00
CA ASN A 95 39.41 72.06 23.41
C ASN A 95 40.72 71.36 23.79
N GLY A 96 41.34 70.69 22.83
CA GLY A 96 42.51 69.84 23.11
C GLY A 96 42.18 68.71 24.11
N GLU A 97 42.85 68.71 25.27
CA GLU A 97 42.64 67.74 26.36
C GLU A 97 41.59 68.21 27.39
N GLU A 98 41.19 69.49 27.35
CA GLU A 98 40.22 70.07 28.28
C GLU A 98 38.78 69.78 27.83
N ASN A 99 37.91 69.48 28.79
CA ASN A 99 36.48 69.28 28.52
C ASN A 99 35.62 69.89 29.63
N ILE A 100 34.51 70.52 29.22
CA ILE A 100 33.49 71.07 30.12
C ILE A 100 32.12 70.58 29.63
N THR A 101 31.22 70.24 30.55
CA THR A 101 29.82 69.94 30.23
C THR A 101 28.87 70.96 30.83
N THR A 102 27.71 71.10 30.22
CA THR A 102 26.64 71.96 30.73
C THR A 102 25.76 71.21 31.73
N PRO A 103 25.04 71.92 32.59
CA PRO A 103 23.86 71.36 33.23
C PRO A 103 22.85 70.80 32.21
N ILE A 104 22.07 69.81 32.62
CA ILE A 104 21.05 69.19 31.76
C ILE A 104 19.89 70.18 31.55
N PHE A 105 19.45 70.35 30.30
CA PHE A 105 18.19 71.01 29.94
C PHE A 105 17.28 70.04 29.18
N SER A 106 15.99 70.36 29.05
CA SER A 106 15.00 69.47 28.45
C SER A 106 14.51 69.95 27.08
N VAL A 107 14.34 69.03 26.14
CA VAL A 107 13.58 69.23 24.90
C VAL A 107 12.34 68.33 24.95
N HIS A 108 11.16 68.94 25.07
CA HIS A 108 9.89 68.23 25.12
C HIS A 108 9.35 67.97 23.72
N VAL A 109 9.30 66.68 23.36
CA VAL A 109 8.86 66.21 22.05
C VAL A 109 7.39 65.86 22.09
N ARG A 110 6.56 66.64 21.38
CA ARG A 110 5.14 66.34 21.21
C ARG A 110 4.93 65.30 20.12
N LYS A 111 4.05 64.33 20.37
CA LYS A 111 3.66 63.32 19.37
C LYS A 111 3.10 63.98 18.11
N SER A 112 3.57 63.58 16.94
CA SER A 112 3.04 64.04 15.64
C SER A 112 1.80 63.27 15.25
N ASN A 113 0.82 63.97 14.68
CA ASN A 113 -0.32 63.37 13.99
C ASN A 113 -0.07 63.17 12.48
N ILE A 114 1.04 63.73 11.97
CA ILE A 114 1.49 63.52 10.59
C ILE A 114 2.29 62.21 10.58
N ASP A 115 1.76 61.20 9.87
CA ASP A 115 2.35 59.88 9.71
C ASP A 115 3.04 59.78 8.34
N ASP A 116 4.28 60.25 8.27
CA ASP A 116 5.13 60.13 7.08
C ASP A 116 5.66 58.68 6.88
N SER A 117 5.28 57.72 7.75
CA SER A 117 5.66 56.30 7.65
C SER A 117 4.60 55.41 6.99
N ALA A 118 3.42 55.95 6.68
CA ALA A 118 2.30 55.19 6.12
C ALA A 118 2.44 54.86 4.61
N ALA A 119 3.47 55.34 3.91
CA ALA A 119 3.44 55.39 2.44
C ALA A 119 4.58 54.73 1.63
N GLU A 120 5.59 54.03 2.19
CA GLU A 120 6.75 53.65 1.34
C GLU A 120 7.40 52.25 1.46
N SER A 121 6.91 51.26 2.24
CA SER A 121 7.67 49.98 2.29
C SER A 121 6.92 48.73 2.75
N THR A 122 5.83 48.36 2.08
CA THR A 122 5.28 46.99 2.28
C THR A 122 4.65 46.41 1.01
N ASN A 123 4.03 47.25 0.18
CA ASN A 123 3.32 46.80 -1.01
C ASN A 123 4.29 46.38 -2.13
N GLU A 124 5.38 47.13 -2.35
CA GLU A 124 6.35 46.86 -3.42
C GLU A 124 7.22 45.63 -3.15
N PHE A 125 7.64 45.42 -1.90
CA PHE A 125 8.46 44.26 -1.53
C PHE A 125 7.65 42.96 -1.67
N THR A 126 6.39 42.98 -1.25
CA THR A 126 5.49 41.81 -1.39
C THR A 126 5.19 41.53 -2.86
N ALA A 127 4.99 42.56 -3.68
CA ALA A 127 4.77 42.40 -5.12
C ALA A 127 5.99 41.81 -5.83
N LEU A 128 7.20 42.28 -5.51
CA LEU A 128 8.44 41.75 -6.09
C LEU A 128 8.70 40.30 -5.66
N ALA A 129 8.47 39.98 -4.39
CA ALA A 129 8.60 38.61 -3.88
C ALA A 129 7.62 37.66 -4.59
N SER A 130 6.38 38.09 -4.82
CA SER A 130 5.37 37.30 -5.56
C SER A 130 5.80 37.07 -7.01
N MET A 131 6.28 38.11 -7.71
CA MET A 131 6.77 37.99 -9.08
C MET A 131 7.96 37.03 -9.21
N VAL A 132 8.92 37.07 -8.27
CA VAL A 132 10.07 36.15 -8.27
C VAL A 132 9.62 34.70 -8.03
N ALA A 133 8.63 34.49 -7.17
CA ALA A 133 8.04 33.16 -6.95
C ALA A 133 7.33 32.62 -8.20
N GLU A 134 6.52 33.44 -8.87
CA GLU A 134 5.84 33.07 -10.12
C GLU A 134 6.82 32.75 -11.26
N VAL A 135 7.90 33.52 -11.41
CA VAL A 135 8.94 33.25 -12.41
C VAL A 135 9.66 31.93 -12.14
N ASN A 136 9.91 31.58 -10.87
CA ASN A 136 10.55 30.31 -10.52
C ASN A 136 9.63 29.11 -10.79
N GLU A 137 8.32 29.24 -10.53
CA GLU A 137 7.35 28.21 -10.89
C GLU A 137 7.18 28.09 -12.41
N MET A 138 7.16 29.20 -13.16
CA MET A 138 7.17 29.17 -14.63
C MET A 138 8.43 28.49 -15.18
N LYS A 139 9.62 28.72 -14.61
CA LYS A 139 10.84 28.02 -15.04
C LYS A 139 10.77 26.52 -14.80
N LYS A 140 10.12 26.09 -13.72
CA LYS A 140 9.96 24.68 -13.35
C LYS A 140 8.98 23.96 -14.28
N THR A 141 7.93 24.63 -14.73
CA THR A 141 6.93 24.05 -15.64
C THR A 141 7.35 24.17 -17.12
N ALA A 142 7.95 25.28 -17.54
CA ALA A 142 8.33 25.51 -18.94
C ALA A 142 9.51 24.66 -19.44
N LEU A 143 10.25 24.00 -18.54
CA LEU A 143 11.38 23.13 -18.91
C LEU A 143 11.04 21.62 -18.84
N LYS A 144 9.83 21.25 -18.41
CA LYS A 144 9.40 19.86 -18.45
C LYS A 144 8.76 19.62 -19.82
N GLY A 145 9.51 18.99 -20.73
CA GLY A 145 8.93 18.48 -21.97
C GLY A 145 7.77 17.53 -21.68
N ASP A 146 6.80 17.46 -22.58
CA ASP A 146 5.71 16.51 -22.46
C ASP A 146 6.28 15.09 -22.25
N PRO A 147 5.69 14.29 -21.34
CA PRO A 147 6.08 12.89 -21.22
C PRO A 147 6.02 12.22 -22.59
N GLY A 148 7.13 11.58 -23.00
CA GLY A 148 7.11 10.78 -24.22
C GLY A 148 6.03 9.70 -24.14
N GLU A 149 5.42 9.36 -25.27
CA GLU A 149 4.43 8.28 -25.31
C GLU A 149 5.07 6.99 -24.77
N ALA A 150 4.34 6.30 -23.88
CA ALA A 150 4.82 5.05 -23.30
C ALA A 150 4.90 3.97 -24.39
N ALA A 151 5.99 3.21 -24.42
CA ALA A 151 6.07 2.05 -25.29
C ALA A 151 5.15 0.94 -24.76
N THR A 152 4.42 0.28 -25.65
CA THR A 152 3.54 -0.85 -25.33
C THR A 152 4.15 -2.16 -25.80
N LEU A 153 3.82 -3.24 -25.10
CA LEU A 153 4.25 -4.59 -25.45
C LEU A 153 3.07 -5.55 -25.30
N GLU A 154 2.82 -6.32 -26.35
CA GLU A 154 1.79 -7.35 -26.41
C GLU A 154 2.39 -8.69 -26.84
N ILE A 155 1.79 -9.78 -26.37
CA ILE A 155 2.10 -11.12 -26.85
C ILE A 155 1.17 -11.41 -28.02
N GLY A 156 1.74 -11.66 -29.20
CA GLY A 156 1.00 -12.05 -30.39
C GLY A 156 0.69 -13.55 -30.39
N THR A 157 1.29 -14.30 -31.30
CA THR A 157 1.09 -15.74 -31.39
C THR A 157 2.01 -16.51 -30.46
N VAL A 158 1.53 -17.65 -29.97
CA VAL A 158 2.34 -18.67 -29.31
C VAL A 158 2.10 -19.99 -30.05
N GLU A 159 3.05 -20.40 -30.85
CA GLU A 159 2.97 -21.59 -31.68
C GLU A 159 3.86 -22.71 -31.14
N ALA A 160 3.41 -23.94 -31.31
CA ALA A 160 4.15 -25.12 -30.91
C ALA A 160 4.92 -25.69 -32.11
N SER A 161 6.24 -25.87 -32.00
CA SER A 161 7.05 -26.51 -33.04
C SER A 161 7.32 -27.98 -32.75
N GLU A 162 7.98 -28.66 -33.69
CA GLU A 162 8.40 -30.05 -33.51
C GLU A 162 9.38 -30.20 -32.33
N PRO A 163 9.31 -31.31 -31.58
CA PRO A 163 10.25 -31.58 -30.49
C PRO A 163 11.70 -31.52 -30.93
N GLY A 164 12.54 -30.88 -30.12
CA GLY A 164 13.97 -30.70 -30.39
C GLY A 164 14.32 -29.54 -31.32
N SER A 165 13.33 -28.80 -31.84
CA SER A 165 13.58 -27.52 -32.53
C SER A 165 14.12 -26.47 -31.56
N ALA A 166 14.77 -25.42 -32.07
CA ALA A 166 15.17 -24.28 -31.25
C ALA A 166 13.97 -23.34 -30.99
N PRO A 167 13.78 -22.82 -29.77
CA PRO A 167 12.77 -21.80 -29.52
C PRO A 167 13.14 -20.50 -30.24
N SER A 168 12.14 -19.74 -30.68
CA SER A 168 12.36 -18.44 -31.32
C SER A 168 11.33 -17.39 -30.87
N VAL A 169 11.74 -16.13 -30.96
CA VAL A 169 10.91 -14.96 -30.69
C VAL A 169 11.08 -13.98 -31.85
N THR A 170 9.97 -13.49 -32.41
CA THR A 170 9.98 -12.46 -33.46
C THR A 170 9.10 -11.28 -33.04
N ASN A 171 9.56 -10.05 -33.29
CA ASN A 171 8.74 -8.85 -33.10
C ASN A 171 8.07 -8.49 -34.44
N SER A 172 6.74 -8.56 -34.52
CA SER A 172 5.96 -8.13 -35.69
C SER A 172 5.42 -6.70 -35.55
N GLY A 173 5.62 -6.07 -34.40
CA GLY A 173 5.23 -4.69 -34.12
C GLY A 173 6.34 -3.67 -34.43
N THR A 174 6.23 -2.48 -33.86
CA THR A 174 7.24 -1.42 -33.96
C THR A 174 8.12 -1.38 -32.70
N ALA A 175 9.10 -0.46 -32.67
CA ALA A 175 9.87 -0.21 -31.45
C ALA A 175 9.06 0.45 -30.33
N GLN A 176 7.95 1.10 -30.67
CA GLN A 176 7.05 1.80 -29.75
C GLN A 176 5.83 0.93 -29.35
N GLU A 177 5.45 -0.01 -30.22
CA GLU A 177 4.33 -0.94 -30.02
C GLU A 177 4.79 -2.34 -30.42
N ALA A 178 5.48 -3.03 -29.51
CA ALA A 178 6.07 -4.34 -29.79
C ALA A 178 5.03 -5.44 -29.69
N ILE A 179 4.99 -6.34 -30.68
CA ILE A 179 4.15 -7.54 -30.67
C ILE A 179 5.08 -8.75 -30.78
N LEU A 180 5.25 -9.47 -29.67
CA LEU A 180 6.18 -10.60 -29.59
C LEU A 180 5.46 -11.91 -29.89
N ASN A 181 5.88 -12.58 -30.96
CA ASN A 181 5.42 -13.91 -31.34
C ASN A 181 6.44 -14.96 -30.92
N PHE A 182 5.97 -16.07 -30.35
CA PHE A 182 6.78 -17.14 -29.80
C PHE A 182 6.57 -18.43 -30.57
N ILE A 183 7.67 -19.14 -30.83
CA ILE A 183 7.65 -20.54 -31.27
C ILE A 183 8.32 -21.37 -30.19
N LEU A 184 7.55 -22.25 -29.55
CA LEU A 184 7.98 -23.10 -28.44
C LEU A 184 8.03 -24.58 -28.88
N PRO A 185 9.16 -25.28 -28.74
CA PRO A 185 9.24 -26.70 -29.06
C PRO A 185 8.36 -27.54 -28.14
N ARG A 186 7.60 -28.48 -28.72
CA ARG A 186 6.86 -29.48 -27.96
C ARG A 186 7.82 -30.44 -27.24
N GLY A 187 7.36 -31.02 -26.13
CA GLY A 187 8.04 -32.17 -25.54
C GLY A 187 8.05 -33.35 -26.51
N GLN A 188 9.10 -34.17 -26.49
CA GLN A 188 9.10 -35.43 -27.23
C GLN A 188 7.94 -36.29 -26.73
N THR A 189 7.26 -36.97 -27.65
CA THR A 189 6.27 -38.00 -27.27
C THR A 189 6.98 -39.01 -26.39
N GLY A 190 6.38 -39.32 -25.23
CA GLY A 190 6.89 -40.37 -24.36
C GLY A 190 6.94 -41.71 -25.11
N PRO A 191 7.77 -42.67 -24.66
CA PRO A 191 7.73 -44.01 -25.23
C PRO A 191 6.30 -44.55 -25.15
N GLU A 192 5.85 -45.21 -26.23
CA GLU A 192 4.58 -45.94 -26.22
C GLU A 192 4.62 -46.94 -25.07
N GLY A 193 3.54 -46.99 -24.27
CA GLY A 193 3.43 -48.00 -23.22
C GLY A 193 3.48 -49.40 -23.83
N PRO A 194 4.00 -50.42 -23.13
CA PRO A 194 3.91 -51.78 -23.62
C PRO A 194 2.43 -52.12 -23.92
N ALA A 195 2.18 -52.75 -25.06
CA ALA A 195 0.84 -53.21 -25.42
C ALA A 195 0.27 -54.03 -24.26
N GLY A 196 -0.94 -53.70 -23.81
CA GLY A 196 -1.60 -54.42 -22.73
C GLY A 196 -1.72 -55.89 -23.12
N GLN A 197 -1.14 -56.79 -22.31
CA GLN A 197 -1.40 -58.21 -22.49
C GLN A 197 -2.88 -58.45 -22.26
N THR A 198 -3.57 -59.09 -23.20
CA THR A 198 -4.96 -59.49 -23.01
C THR A 198 -4.99 -60.54 -21.90
N GLN A 199 -5.41 -60.14 -20.69
CA GLN A 199 -5.45 -61.02 -19.52
C GLN A 199 -6.87 -61.52 -19.21
N ILE A 200 -7.87 -61.11 -19.98
CA ILE A 200 -9.28 -61.47 -19.77
C ILE A 200 -9.90 -61.87 -21.10
N HIS A 201 -10.58 -63.02 -21.11
CA HIS A 201 -11.33 -63.55 -22.23
C HIS A 201 -12.82 -63.65 -21.84
N PHE A 202 -13.71 -63.07 -22.64
CA PHE A 202 -15.16 -63.10 -22.43
C PHE A 202 -15.84 -63.93 -23.52
N SER A 203 -16.52 -65.02 -23.15
CA SER A 203 -17.27 -65.90 -24.08
C SER A 203 -18.13 -66.89 -23.31
N ALA A 204 -18.97 -67.68 -23.99
CA ALA A 204 -19.67 -68.79 -23.33
C ALA A 204 -18.66 -69.83 -22.81
N ALA A 205 -18.91 -70.46 -21.66
CA ALA A 205 -17.97 -71.44 -21.10
C ALA A 205 -17.63 -72.60 -22.07
N ALA A 206 -18.58 -72.99 -22.93
CA ALA A 206 -18.36 -74.03 -23.96
C ALA A 206 -17.44 -73.57 -25.12
N GLU A 207 -17.23 -72.25 -25.25
CA GLU A 207 -16.36 -71.64 -26.26
C GLU A 207 -14.97 -71.32 -25.70
N PHE A 208 -14.69 -71.66 -24.44
CA PHE A 208 -13.35 -71.56 -23.90
C PHE A 208 -12.40 -72.51 -24.67
N PRO A 209 -11.15 -72.11 -24.92
CA PRO A 209 -10.19 -72.97 -25.62
C PRO A 209 -9.96 -74.27 -24.83
N ALA A 210 -9.76 -75.40 -25.51
CA ALA A 210 -9.62 -76.71 -24.87
C ALA A 210 -8.48 -76.78 -23.84
N ALA A 211 -7.42 -76.00 -24.05
CA ALA A 211 -6.40 -75.71 -23.05
C ALA A 211 -6.34 -74.19 -22.83
N GLY A 212 -6.54 -73.75 -21.59
CA GLY A 212 -6.46 -72.35 -21.21
C GLY A 212 -5.04 -71.87 -20.94
N ASN A 213 -4.91 -70.57 -20.70
CA ASN A 213 -3.68 -69.94 -20.22
C ASN A 213 -3.86 -69.60 -18.74
N SER A 214 -2.95 -70.07 -17.87
CA SER A 214 -2.98 -69.79 -16.43
C SER A 214 -2.78 -68.32 -16.08
N THR A 215 -2.37 -67.48 -17.03
CA THR A 215 -2.25 -66.03 -16.88
C THR A 215 -3.48 -65.26 -17.36
N MET A 216 -4.55 -65.95 -17.78
CA MET A 216 -5.79 -65.32 -18.25
C MET A 216 -6.99 -65.70 -17.36
N LEU A 217 -7.89 -64.74 -17.17
CA LEU A 217 -9.23 -64.95 -16.62
C LEU A 217 -10.21 -65.24 -17.75
N TYR A 218 -11.08 -66.22 -17.55
CA TYR A 218 -12.12 -66.59 -18.50
C TYR A 218 -13.47 -66.29 -17.91
N VAL A 219 -14.29 -65.48 -18.58
CA VAL A 219 -15.56 -65.00 -18.04
C VAL A 219 -16.69 -65.55 -18.89
N ASP A 220 -17.51 -66.39 -18.27
CA ASP A 220 -18.79 -66.82 -18.82
C ASP A 220 -19.83 -65.73 -18.57
N ASN A 221 -20.09 -64.96 -19.62
CA ASN A 221 -21.04 -63.85 -19.63
C ASN A 221 -22.45 -64.27 -20.05
N THR A 222 -22.69 -65.57 -20.31
CA THR A 222 -24.01 -66.08 -20.71
C THR A 222 -24.93 -66.35 -19.51
N VAL A 223 -24.39 -66.29 -18.30
CA VAL A 223 -25.08 -66.52 -17.03
C VAL A 223 -25.15 -65.23 -16.20
N SER A 224 -26.17 -65.12 -15.33
CA SER A 224 -26.37 -63.96 -14.46
C SER A 224 -26.50 -64.39 -12.99
N PRO A 225 -25.59 -63.96 -12.09
CA PRO A 225 -24.39 -63.16 -12.38
C PRO A 225 -23.37 -63.93 -13.25
N ALA A 226 -22.57 -63.19 -14.03
CA ALA A 226 -21.50 -63.77 -14.85
C ALA A 226 -20.50 -64.54 -13.97
N ILE A 227 -20.01 -65.67 -14.48
CA ILE A 227 -19.12 -66.56 -13.73
C ILE A 227 -17.70 -66.46 -14.29
N ILE A 228 -16.71 -66.35 -13.39
CA ILE A 228 -15.29 -66.26 -13.76
C ILE A 228 -14.64 -67.63 -13.54
N TYR A 229 -13.71 -68.01 -14.41
CA TYR A 229 -12.93 -69.23 -14.38
C TYR A 229 -11.43 -68.92 -14.53
N THR A 230 -10.60 -69.78 -13.94
CA THR A 230 -9.13 -69.80 -14.12
C THR A 230 -8.69 -71.15 -14.66
N TRP A 231 -7.64 -71.17 -15.50
CA TRP A 231 -7.03 -72.41 -15.97
C TRP A 231 -5.94 -72.89 -15.01
N THR A 232 -6.06 -74.12 -14.50
CA THR A 232 -5.11 -74.70 -13.53
C THR A 232 -3.92 -75.44 -14.15
N GLY A 233 -3.82 -75.44 -15.48
CA GLY A 233 -2.88 -76.28 -16.24
C GLY A 233 -3.58 -77.45 -16.92
N ASN A 234 -4.64 -78.00 -16.31
CA ASN A 234 -5.35 -79.17 -16.81
C ASN A 234 -6.89 -78.99 -16.90
N ALA A 235 -7.46 -77.99 -16.20
CA ALA A 235 -8.91 -77.75 -16.21
C ALA A 235 -9.26 -76.28 -15.94
N TYR A 236 -10.45 -75.86 -16.39
CA TYR A 236 -11.07 -74.62 -15.95
C TYR A 236 -11.75 -74.83 -14.60
N VAL A 237 -11.41 -73.99 -13.63
CA VAL A 237 -12.00 -74.00 -12.30
C VAL A 237 -12.70 -72.67 -12.05
N GLN A 238 -13.94 -72.71 -11.59
CA GLN A 238 -14.73 -71.53 -11.29
C GLN A 238 -14.07 -70.71 -10.18
N ALA A 239 -13.63 -69.51 -10.53
CA ALA A 239 -12.99 -68.55 -9.63
C ALA A 239 -13.97 -68.01 -8.57
N SER A 240 -15.29 -68.02 -8.84
CA SER A 240 -16.29 -67.58 -7.85
C SER A 240 -16.53 -68.58 -6.70
N ALA A 241 -15.95 -69.79 -6.75
CA ALA A 241 -15.96 -70.75 -5.63
C ALA A 241 -14.69 -70.65 -4.76
N ASP A 242 -13.60 -70.05 -5.26
CA ASP A 242 -12.38 -69.83 -4.49
C ASP A 242 -11.73 -68.50 -4.94
N ILE A 243 -12.20 -67.39 -4.34
CA ILE A 243 -11.71 -66.02 -4.62
C ILE A 243 -10.21 -65.83 -4.33
N SER A 244 -9.58 -66.82 -3.69
CA SER A 244 -8.13 -66.93 -3.45
C SER A 244 -7.28 -66.83 -4.71
N THR A 245 -7.75 -67.35 -5.85
CA THR A 245 -6.97 -67.40 -7.11
C THR A 245 -6.99 -66.09 -7.88
N VAL A 246 -8.07 -65.30 -7.77
CA VAL A 246 -8.16 -63.96 -8.40
C VAL A 246 -7.34 -62.93 -7.64
N MET A 247 -7.25 -63.06 -6.31
CA MET A 247 -6.57 -62.08 -5.45
C MET A 247 -5.06 -62.32 -5.29
N ALA A 248 -4.56 -63.53 -5.58
CA ALA A 248 -3.12 -63.84 -5.61
C ALA A 248 -2.37 -63.14 -6.76
N MET A 249 -3.07 -62.65 -7.79
CA MET A 249 -2.47 -61.97 -8.93
C MET A 249 -2.27 -60.45 -8.73
N LEU A 250 -2.88 -59.84 -7.69
CA LEU A 250 -2.85 -58.38 -7.50
C LEU A 250 -2.28 -57.92 -6.14
N ALA A 251 -2.19 -58.80 -5.13
CA ALA A 251 -1.49 -58.49 -3.88
C ALA A 251 -0.73 -59.69 -3.33
N THR A 252 0.41 -59.41 -2.69
CA THR A 252 1.25 -60.43 -2.05
C THR A 252 0.54 -61.04 -0.84
N PRO A 253 0.73 -62.35 -0.57
CA PRO A 253 0.36 -62.94 0.72
C PRO A 253 0.96 -62.14 1.87
N TYR A 254 0.21 -62.04 2.97
CA TYR A 254 0.73 -61.45 4.20
C TYR A 254 1.97 -62.20 4.67
N ASP A 255 3.05 -61.44 4.86
CA ASP A 255 4.33 -61.91 5.37
C ASP A 255 4.50 -61.38 6.81
N PRO A 256 4.56 -62.27 7.82
CA PRO A 256 4.75 -61.86 9.20
C PRO A 256 6.11 -61.19 9.46
N ASP A 257 7.08 -61.35 8.56
CA ASP A 257 8.42 -60.76 8.71
C ASP A 257 8.53 -59.37 8.05
N GLN A 258 7.44 -58.88 7.45
CA GLN A 258 7.41 -57.60 6.73
C GLN A 258 6.64 -56.51 7.49
N ASP A 259 7.17 -55.28 7.41
CA ASP A 259 6.45 -54.08 7.83
C ASP A 259 5.51 -53.58 6.72
N TYR A 260 4.30 -53.19 7.12
CA TYR A 260 3.27 -52.65 6.23
C TYR A 260 2.87 -51.22 6.61
N THR A 261 2.70 -50.36 5.62
CA THR A 261 2.19 -48.99 5.78
C THR A 261 0.71 -48.90 5.42
N ALA A 262 0.04 -47.86 5.93
CA ALA A 262 -1.36 -47.60 5.59
C ALA A 262 -1.54 -47.43 4.07
N GLY A 263 -2.57 -48.06 3.51
CA GLY A 263 -2.87 -48.07 2.07
C GLY A 263 -2.29 -49.27 1.31
N GLN A 264 -1.39 -50.06 1.91
CA GLN A 264 -0.88 -51.28 1.30
C GLN A 264 -1.91 -52.41 1.36
N TYR A 265 -1.81 -53.31 0.38
CA TYR A 265 -2.74 -54.41 0.19
C TYR A 265 -2.04 -55.76 0.32
N VAL A 266 -2.71 -56.70 0.99
CA VAL A 266 -2.24 -58.09 1.15
C VAL A 266 -3.40 -59.07 1.07
N THR A 267 -3.05 -60.35 0.87
CA THR A 267 -3.99 -61.46 1.06
C THR A 267 -3.70 -62.20 2.36
N TYR A 268 -4.72 -62.43 3.20
CA TYR A 268 -4.61 -63.18 4.44
C TYR A 268 -5.90 -63.99 4.66
N ASN A 269 -5.76 -65.28 4.98
CA ASN A 269 -6.89 -66.22 5.12
C ASN A 269 -7.88 -66.17 3.95
N LYS A 270 -7.38 -66.15 2.72
CA LYS A 270 -8.18 -66.09 1.48
C LYS A 270 -9.06 -64.82 1.33
N GLN A 271 -8.85 -63.81 2.18
CA GLN A 271 -9.53 -62.52 2.14
C GLN A 271 -8.54 -61.41 1.73
N TYR A 272 -9.03 -60.40 1.02
CA TYR A 272 -8.26 -59.22 0.65
C TYR A 272 -8.39 -58.12 1.69
N TRP A 273 -7.26 -57.53 2.04
CA TRP A 273 -7.17 -56.55 3.10
C TRP A 273 -6.35 -55.35 2.66
N LYS A 274 -6.80 -54.17 3.09
CA LYS A 274 -6.07 -52.90 2.98
C LYS A 274 -5.67 -52.47 4.38
N PHE A 275 -4.38 -52.23 4.62
CA PHE A 275 -3.93 -51.67 5.89
C PHE A 275 -4.47 -50.24 6.05
N THR A 276 -5.12 -49.97 7.17
CA THR A 276 -5.66 -48.65 7.54
C THR A 276 -4.70 -47.86 8.42
N ALA A 277 -3.67 -48.52 8.96
CA ALA A 277 -2.61 -47.93 9.76
C ALA A 277 -1.30 -48.72 9.56
N THR A 278 -0.17 -48.12 9.91
CA THR A 278 1.13 -48.81 9.89
C THR A 278 1.10 -50.01 10.84
N LYS A 279 1.63 -51.13 10.36
CA LYS A 279 1.76 -52.39 11.07
C LYS A 279 3.21 -52.88 10.93
N SER A 280 3.89 -53.04 12.06
CA SER A 280 5.18 -53.72 12.07
C SER A 280 5.04 -55.24 11.91
N ALA A 281 6.13 -55.87 11.48
CA ALA A 281 6.32 -57.31 11.43
C ALA A 281 5.79 -57.99 12.71
N GLY A 282 5.12 -59.12 12.55
CA GLY A 282 4.52 -59.89 13.63
C GLY A 282 3.29 -60.68 13.22
N ALA A 283 2.46 -61.09 14.17
CA ALA A 283 1.20 -61.79 13.87
C ALA A 283 0.17 -60.88 13.17
N TRP A 284 -0.76 -61.46 12.42
CA TRP A 284 -1.86 -60.72 11.78
C TRP A 284 -2.65 -59.89 12.82
N ASP A 285 -2.95 -58.64 12.48
CA ASP A 285 -3.73 -57.73 13.32
C ASP A 285 -4.89 -57.13 12.50
N VAL A 286 -6.08 -57.66 12.73
CA VAL A 286 -7.31 -57.24 12.04
C VAL A 286 -7.72 -55.81 12.39
N SER A 287 -7.28 -55.24 13.51
CA SER A 287 -7.61 -53.87 13.89
C SER A 287 -6.87 -52.82 13.04
N LYS A 288 -5.81 -53.23 12.34
CA LYS A 288 -4.96 -52.39 11.49
C LYS A 288 -5.29 -52.51 10.02
N ALA A 289 -6.24 -53.35 9.64
CA ALA A 289 -6.61 -53.59 8.26
C ALA A 289 -8.13 -53.70 8.10
N VAL A 290 -8.62 -53.32 6.92
CA VAL A 290 -10.03 -53.49 6.56
C VAL A 290 -10.15 -54.45 5.39
N ALA A 291 -11.14 -55.34 5.45
CA ALA A 291 -11.48 -56.19 4.34
C ALA A 291 -12.02 -55.33 3.19
N THR A 292 -11.50 -55.52 1.98
CA THR A 292 -11.95 -54.77 0.79
C THR A 292 -12.05 -55.68 -0.43
N ASN A 293 -12.52 -55.16 -1.56
CA ASN A 293 -12.56 -55.85 -2.84
C ASN A 293 -12.41 -54.85 -4.01
N VAL A 294 -12.12 -55.36 -5.21
CA VAL A 294 -11.90 -54.54 -6.42
C VAL A 294 -13.09 -53.62 -6.72
N GLY A 295 -14.32 -54.11 -6.54
CA GLY A 295 -15.53 -53.31 -6.73
C GLY A 295 -15.65 -52.13 -5.74
N THR A 296 -15.22 -52.32 -4.51
CA THR A 296 -15.24 -51.29 -3.44
C THR A 296 -14.18 -50.23 -3.69
N GLU A 297 -12.96 -50.63 -4.05
CA GLU A 297 -11.90 -49.68 -4.39
C GLU A 297 -12.24 -48.91 -5.67
N LEU A 298 -12.78 -49.56 -6.71
CA LEU A 298 -13.19 -48.91 -7.96
C LEU A 298 -14.38 -47.95 -7.75
N SER A 299 -15.35 -48.34 -6.92
CA SER A 299 -16.46 -47.46 -6.54
C SER A 299 -15.97 -46.26 -5.73
N SER A 300 -14.94 -46.41 -4.89
CA SER A 300 -14.34 -45.29 -4.14
C SER A 300 -13.60 -44.30 -5.03
N VAL A 301 -12.92 -44.78 -6.08
CA VAL A 301 -12.28 -43.94 -7.09
C VAL A 301 -13.32 -43.20 -7.93
N ASN A 302 -14.39 -43.88 -8.33
CA ASN A 302 -15.47 -43.27 -9.10
C ASN A 302 -16.30 -42.28 -8.27
N ALA A 303 -16.49 -42.53 -6.97
CA ALA A 303 -17.12 -41.57 -6.06
C ALA A 303 -16.36 -40.24 -5.94
N ASN A 304 -15.04 -40.23 -6.19
CA ASN A 304 -14.23 -39.02 -6.24
C ASN A 304 -14.37 -38.24 -7.57
N ASN A 305 -14.94 -38.87 -8.60
CA ASN A 305 -15.21 -38.29 -9.92
C ASN A 305 -16.71 -38.00 -10.17
N ASP A 306 -17.55 -38.31 -9.18
CA ASP A 306 -19.00 -38.17 -9.26
C ASP A 306 -19.39 -36.68 -9.29
N ILE A 307 -20.00 -36.23 -10.39
CA ILE A 307 -20.58 -34.88 -10.49
C ILE A 307 -21.85 -34.87 -9.63
N LYS A 308 -21.70 -34.62 -8.33
CA LYS A 308 -22.82 -34.26 -7.47
C LYS A 308 -23.05 -32.76 -7.58
N SER A 309 -24.01 -32.35 -8.41
CA SER A 309 -24.58 -31.00 -8.35
C SER A 309 -25.50 -30.94 -7.13
N ILE A 310 -25.18 -30.07 -6.19
CA ILE A 310 -26.09 -29.78 -5.08
C ILE A 310 -26.63 -28.37 -5.33
N GLN A 311 -27.92 -28.27 -5.64
CA GLN A 311 -28.63 -27.00 -5.57
C GLN A 311 -28.81 -26.66 -4.09
N LEU A 312 -28.16 -25.60 -3.65
CA LEU A 312 -28.20 -25.13 -2.28
C LEU A 312 -28.87 -23.75 -2.26
N TYR A 313 -29.82 -23.62 -1.33
CA TYR A 313 -30.56 -22.39 -1.02
C TYR A 313 -31.39 -21.82 -2.18
N LEU A 314 -32.67 -22.19 -2.23
CA LEU A 314 -33.69 -21.70 -3.18
C LEU A 314 -33.32 -21.82 -4.67
N GLY A 315 -32.24 -22.53 -5.03
CA GLY A 315 -31.81 -22.77 -6.41
C GLY A 315 -30.72 -21.81 -6.93
N TYR A 316 -30.27 -20.85 -6.12
CA TYR A 316 -29.34 -19.79 -6.53
C TYR A 316 -27.86 -20.13 -6.40
N CYS A 317 -27.51 -21.22 -5.70
CA CYS A 317 -26.13 -21.68 -5.58
C CYS A 317 -26.02 -23.14 -6.03
N VAL A 318 -25.05 -23.42 -6.88
CA VAL A 318 -24.71 -24.76 -7.35
C VAL A 318 -23.26 -25.04 -7.00
N VAL A 319 -23.02 -26.19 -6.38
CA VAL A 319 -21.69 -26.69 -6.10
C VAL A 319 -21.47 -28.04 -6.76
N TYR A 320 -20.28 -28.24 -7.33
CA TYR A 320 -19.83 -29.53 -7.85
C TYR A 320 -18.32 -29.72 -7.60
N LYS A 321 -17.88 -30.98 -7.63
CA LYS A 321 -16.48 -31.37 -7.41
C LYS A 321 -16.01 -32.22 -8.59
N ARG A 322 -14.81 -31.96 -9.09
CA ARG A 322 -14.15 -32.75 -10.15
C ARG A 322 -12.64 -32.77 -9.91
N ASN A 323 -12.03 -33.96 -9.87
CA ASN A 323 -10.59 -34.13 -9.71
C ASN A 323 -10.01 -33.36 -8.50
N GLY A 324 -10.72 -33.34 -7.36
CA GLY A 324 -10.29 -32.61 -6.16
C GLY A 324 -10.51 -31.09 -6.21
N ILE A 325 -11.01 -30.55 -7.32
CA ILE A 325 -11.39 -29.13 -7.44
C ILE A 325 -12.88 -29.00 -7.11
N VAL A 326 -13.20 -28.13 -6.16
CA VAL A 326 -14.57 -27.73 -5.84
C VAL A 326 -14.86 -26.43 -6.57
N THR A 327 -15.94 -26.41 -7.35
CA THR A 327 -16.44 -25.21 -8.04
C THR A 327 -17.80 -24.84 -7.46
N ILE A 328 -17.93 -23.57 -7.13
CA ILE A 328 -19.16 -22.97 -6.59
C ILE A 328 -19.57 -21.86 -7.55
N VAL A 329 -20.82 -21.93 -8.00
CA VAL A 329 -21.44 -20.91 -8.84
C VAL A 329 -22.69 -20.45 -8.13
N GLY A 330 -22.97 -19.15 -8.17
CA GLY A 330 -24.27 -18.66 -7.76
C GLY A 330 -24.66 -17.40 -8.49
N ASP A 331 -25.95 -17.28 -8.77
CA ASP A 331 -26.55 -16.12 -9.41
C ASP A 331 -27.96 -15.92 -8.91
N SER A 332 -28.42 -14.68 -8.95
CA SER A 332 -29.77 -14.29 -8.56
C SER A 332 -30.22 -13.07 -9.35
N SER A 333 -31.51 -13.06 -9.69
CA SER A 333 -32.19 -11.88 -10.25
C SER A 333 -33.20 -11.25 -9.29
N ASP A 334 -33.45 -11.87 -8.14
CA ASP A 334 -34.56 -11.55 -7.23
C ASP A 334 -34.20 -11.63 -5.74
N TYR A 335 -33.05 -12.21 -5.38
CA TYR A 335 -32.54 -12.25 -4.01
C TYR A 335 -31.83 -10.96 -3.61
N GLN A 336 -32.52 -10.16 -2.80
CA GLN A 336 -32.05 -8.87 -2.32
C GLN A 336 -30.98 -9.01 -1.23
N LEU A 337 -29.87 -8.28 -1.40
CA LEU A 337 -28.86 -8.06 -0.38
C LEU A 337 -29.09 -6.70 0.30
N GLU A 338 -29.12 -6.68 1.63
CA GLU A 338 -29.13 -5.46 2.43
C GLU A 338 -27.77 -4.76 2.40
N ALA A 339 -27.78 -3.43 2.35
CA ALA A 339 -26.56 -2.64 2.43
C ALA A 339 -25.90 -2.76 3.81
N GLY A 340 -24.57 -2.93 3.84
CA GLY A 340 -23.80 -2.81 5.08
C GLY A 340 -23.78 -4.06 5.97
N LYS A 341 -24.25 -5.21 5.49
CA LYS A 341 -24.26 -6.47 6.26
C LYS A 341 -23.84 -7.66 5.41
N TYR A 342 -23.21 -8.64 6.07
CA TYR A 342 -23.02 -9.95 5.47
C TYR A 342 -24.31 -10.76 5.58
N ILE A 343 -24.77 -11.29 4.46
CA ILE A 343 -25.91 -12.18 4.36
C ILE A 343 -25.39 -13.57 4.01
N ALA A 344 -25.64 -14.53 4.90
CA ALA A 344 -25.33 -15.93 4.65
C ALA A 344 -26.29 -16.46 3.58
N LEU A 345 -25.73 -16.96 2.48
CA LEU A 345 -26.50 -17.59 1.42
C LEU A 345 -26.76 -19.04 1.76
N THR A 346 -25.73 -19.79 2.12
CA THR A 346 -25.85 -21.22 2.42
C THR A 346 -24.64 -21.74 3.19
N THR A 347 -24.69 -23.01 3.58
CA THR A 347 -23.57 -23.73 4.19
C THR A 347 -23.20 -24.93 3.32
N LEU A 348 -21.93 -25.01 2.95
CA LEU A 348 -21.38 -26.12 2.18
C LEU A 348 -21.28 -27.41 3.03
N PRO A 349 -21.60 -28.57 2.44
CA PRO A 349 -21.39 -29.86 3.09
C PRO A 349 -19.90 -30.11 3.37
N GLU A 350 -19.61 -30.93 4.37
CA GLU A 350 -18.25 -31.17 4.90
C GLU A 350 -17.21 -31.53 3.82
N GLY A 351 -17.61 -32.35 2.82
CA GLY A 351 -16.78 -32.72 1.68
C GLY A 351 -16.56 -31.63 0.62
N TYR A 352 -17.03 -30.40 0.84
CA TYR A 352 -16.95 -29.27 -0.10
C TYR A 352 -16.47 -27.99 0.57
N ARG A 353 -15.93 -28.05 1.79
CA ARG A 353 -15.49 -26.88 2.54
C ARG A 353 -14.05 -26.52 2.16
N PRO A 354 -13.71 -25.22 2.06
CA PRO A 354 -12.33 -24.81 1.83
C PRO A 354 -11.48 -25.01 3.11
N PRO A 355 -10.17 -25.25 2.97
CA PRO A 355 -9.27 -25.46 4.13
C PRO A 355 -9.08 -24.19 4.98
N LYS A 356 -9.37 -23.02 4.42
CA LYS A 356 -9.31 -21.71 5.08
C LYS A 356 -10.39 -20.81 4.50
N THR A 357 -10.67 -19.69 5.16
CA THR A 357 -11.57 -18.68 4.61
C THR A 357 -11.03 -18.11 3.30
N MET A 358 -11.86 -18.12 2.27
CA MET A 358 -11.56 -17.63 0.92
C MET A 358 -12.45 -16.44 0.60
N TYR A 359 -11.90 -15.45 -0.11
CA TYR A 359 -12.69 -14.34 -0.67
C TYR A 359 -13.01 -14.64 -2.12
N ILE A 360 -14.25 -14.36 -2.52
CA ILE A 360 -14.73 -14.67 -3.87
C ILE A 360 -15.11 -13.37 -4.61
N PRO A 361 -14.74 -13.25 -5.89
CA PRO A 361 -15.19 -12.15 -6.73
C PRO A 361 -16.69 -12.29 -7.01
N VAL A 362 -17.43 -11.20 -6.89
CA VAL A 362 -18.88 -11.17 -7.13
C VAL A 362 -19.21 -10.00 -8.05
N ASN A 363 -19.90 -10.29 -9.13
CA ASN A 363 -20.34 -9.30 -10.10
C ASN A 363 -21.75 -8.82 -9.75
N ASN A 364 -21.97 -7.51 -9.86
CA ASN A 364 -23.29 -6.89 -9.79
C ASN A 364 -23.81 -6.68 -11.21
N LEU A 365 -24.88 -7.37 -11.57
CA LEU A 365 -25.46 -7.37 -12.92
C LEU A 365 -26.59 -6.32 -13.01
N GLY A 366 -26.25 -5.04 -12.87
CA GLY A 366 -27.23 -3.96 -13.05
C GLY A 366 -27.10 -2.72 -12.15
N GLY A 367 -25.98 -2.54 -11.43
CA GLY A 367 -25.81 -1.37 -10.57
C GLY A 367 -24.36 -1.00 -10.26
N THR A 368 -24.17 0.13 -9.57
CA THR A 368 -22.86 0.65 -9.13
C THR A 368 -22.44 0.16 -7.74
N THR A 369 -23.28 -0.64 -7.08
CA THR A 369 -23.01 -1.23 -5.77
C THR A 369 -21.90 -2.28 -5.89
N ALA A 370 -20.92 -2.21 -4.98
CA ALA A 370 -19.87 -3.23 -4.85
C ALA A 370 -20.36 -4.39 -3.98
N ILE A 371 -20.04 -5.61 -4.39
CA ILE A 371 -20.38 -6.84 -3.67
C ILE A 371 -19.10 -7.61 -3.34
N PHE A 372 -18.98 -8.04 -2.09
CA PHE A 372 -17.86 -8.83 -1.59
C PHE A 372 -18.38 -10.18 -1.10
N GLY A 373 -17.85 -11.27 -1.65
CA GLY A 373 -18.20 -12.61 -1.19
C GLY A 373 -17.08 -13.22 -0.35
N ARG A 374 -17.46 -14.10 0.59
CA ARG A 374 -16.52 -14.97 1.30
C ARG A 374 -17.10 -16.36 1.52
N VAL A 375 -16.22 -17.35 1.55
CA VAL A 375 -16.52 -18.73 1.94
C VAL A 375 -15.64 -19.07 3.14
N GLU A 376 -16.25 -19.30 4.29
CA GLU A 376 -15.57 -19.65 5.53
C GLU A 376 -15.13 -21.13 5.54
N SER A 377 -14.13 -21.48 6.34
CA SER A 377 -13.67 -22.87 6.48
C SER A 377 -14.72 -23.80 7.08
N ASN A 378 -15.70 -23.27 7.82
CA ASN A 378 -16.87 -24.01 8.29
C ASN A 378 -17.91 -24.27 7.17
N GLY A 379 -17.67 -23.76 5.95
CA GLY A 379 -18.53 -23.92 4.77
C GLY A 379 -19.54 -22.80 4.56
N ILE A 380 -19.65 -21.81 5.44
CA ILE A 380 -20.64 -20.73 5.28
C ILE A 380 -20.23 -19.82 4.13
N ILE A 381 -21.14 -19.63 3.18
CA ILE A 381 -21.01 -18.67 2.09
C ILE A 381 -21.78 -17.41 2.48
N SER A 382 -21.14 -16.26 2.42
CA SER A 382 -21.78 -14.98 2.71
C SER A 382 -21.42 -13.90 1.69
N LEU A 383 -22.39 -13.05 1.35
CA LEU A 383 -22.22 -11.87 0.52
C LEU A 383 -22.44 -10.60 1.32
N TYR A 384 -21.67 -9.56 1.04
CA TYR A 384 -21.83 -8.21 1.57
C TYR A 384 -21.97 -7.24 0.42
N ALA A 385 -22.93 -6.33 0.48
CA ALA A 385 -23.11 -5.28 -0.52
C ALA A 385 -22.96 -3.88 0.11
N THR A 386 -22.34 -2.95 -0.60
CA THR A 386 -22.21 -1.55 -0.16
C THR A 386 -23.52 -0.75 -0.29
N GLY A 387 -24.45 -1.24 -1.09
CA GLY A 387 -25.78 -0.71 -1.33
C GLY A 387 -26.78 -1.87 -1.50
N VAL A 388 -28.07 -1.55 -1.57
CA VAL A 388 -29.10 -2.57 -1.78
C VAL A 388 -29.07 -3.04 -3.24
N THR A 389 -29.00 -4.36 -3.48
CA THR A 389 -28.99 -4.94 -4.84
C THR A 389 -29.60 -6.34 -4.86
N SER A 390 -30.19 -6.76 -5.99
CA SER A 390 -30.79 -8.10 -6.17
C SER A 390 -30.20 -8.88 -7.35
N TYR A 391 -29.36 -8.25 -8.17
CA TYR A 391 -28.80 -8.82 -9.40
C TYR A 391 -27.31 -9.08 -9.20
N TRP A 392 -26.94 -10.33 -8.96
CA TRP A 392 -25.55 -10.69 -8.72
C TRP A 392 -25.23 -12.06 -9.28
N ALA A 393 -23.95 -12.25 -9.62
CA ALA A 393 -23.42 -13.55 -10.05
C ALA A 393 -21.97 -13.71 -9.59
N TYR A 394 -21.61 -14.92 -9.19
CA TYR A 394 -20.24 -15.29 -8.84
C TYR A 394 -19.92 -16.70 -9.31
N SER A 395 -18.64 -16.93 -9.59
CA SER A 395 -18.09 -18.25 -9.85
C SER A 395 -16.70 -18.31 -9.23
N PHE A 396 -16.45 -19.34 -8.43
CA PHE A 396 -15.19 -19.50 -7.73
C PHE A 396 -14.84 -20.98 -7.60
N SER A 397 -13.56 -21.31 -7.72
CA SER A 397 -13.06 -22.67 -7.57
C SER A 397 -11.87 -22.72 -6.64
N PHE A 398 -11.73 -23.82 -5.90
CA PHE A 398 -10.56 -24.09 -5.08
C PHE A 398 -10.22 -25.58 -5.07
N VAL A 399 -8.94 -25.88 -4.83
CA VAL A 399 -8.49 -27.25 -4.61
C VAL A 399 -8.81 -27.63 -3.17
N GLN A 400 -9.56 -28.71 -3.01
CA GLN A 400 -9.78 -29.32 -1.71
C GLN A 400 -8.56 -30.20 -1.40
N MET A 401 -7.70 -29.74 -0.50
CA MET A 401 -6.65 -30.57 0.07
C MET A 401 -7.29 -31.47 1.12
N TYR A 402 -7.12 -32.79 0.97
CA TYR A 402 -7.64 -33.81 1.90
C TYR A 402 -7.03 -33.68 3.30
#